data_AF-A0A1Y2W6L8-F1
#
_entry.id   AF-A0A1Y2W6L8-F1
#
_cell.length_a   1.000
_cell.length_b   1.000
_cell.length_c   1.000
_cell.angle_alpha   90.00
_cell.angle_beta   90.00
_cell.angle_gamma   90.00
#
_symmetry.space_group_name_H-M   'P 1'
#
loop_
_entity.id
_entity.type
_entity.pdbx_description
1 polymer ?
#
loop_
_entity_poly.entity_id
_entity_poly.type
_entity_poly.pdbx_seq_one_letter_code
_entity_poly.pdbx_strand_id
1 'polypeptide(L)'
;MHPQYFNGTVPVEKISTPGNLDGIKLKPSANTSSSDWWYFNSQVTTPGDNSTVEIVFFNSGDFKQQPHPLSVQVTGVFPNGTRFHKTSMADGGATVIVDEKGVRGQWKGAEANFSRTAPDKPDLTYTINIYGTYESYSSNPVLTNRGTDEYFQTVGHADLFPKMRLVTGGGRTGYKE
;
A
#
# COMPACT_ATOMS: atom_id res chain seq x y z
N MET A 1 -9.52 -9.22 -18.64
CA MET A 1 -10.07 -7.94 -19.14
C MET A 1 -9.38 -6.88 -18.33
N HIS A 2 -8.54 -6.03 -18.95
CA HIS A 2 -7.70 -5.11 -18.17
C HIS A 2 -8.53 -4.08 -17.37
N PRO A 3 -8.05 -3.64 -16.19
CA PRO A 3 -8.74 -2.66 -15.37
C PRO A 3 -8.81 -1.32 -16.10
N GLN A 4 -9.95 -0.64 -16.02
CA GLN A 4 -10.19 0.63 -16.72
C GLN A 4 -10.40 1.78 -15.73
N TYR A 5 -10.03 2.99 -16.14
CA TYR A 5 -10.27 4.19 -15.36
C TYR A 5 -11.77 4.51 -15.32
N PHE A 6 -12.22 5.04 -14.19
CA PHE A 6 -13.56 5.61 -14.12
C PHE A 6 -13.66 6.84 -15.02
N ASN A 7 -14.60 6.83 -15.97
CA ASN A 7 -14.84 7.96 -16.85
C ASN A 7 -15.82 8.94 -16.20
N GLY A 8 -15.31 9.81 -15.32
CA GLY A 8 -16.10 10.83 -14.66
C GLY A 8 -15.42 11.48 -13.47
N THR A 9 -16.18 12.32 -12.76
CA THR A 9 -15.75 12.92 -11.50
C THR A 9 -15.72 11.87 -10.40
N VAL A 10 -14.62 11.80 -9.66
CA VAL A 10 -14.44 10.89 -8.52
C VAL A 10 -14.51 11.71 -7.23
N PRO A 11 -15.61 11.60 -6.45
CA PRO A 11 -15.62 12.05 -5.07
C PRO A 11 -14.49 11.40 -4.26
N VAL A 12 -13.73 12.25 -3.56
CA VAL A 12 -12.63 11.84 -2.67
C VAL A 12 -13.02 12.19 -1.24
N GLU A 13 -12.93 11.22 -0.32
CA GLU A 13 -12.99 11.47 1.12
C GLU A 13 -11.76 12.29 1.54
N LYS A 14 -11.96 13.53 1.97
CA LYS A 14 -10.86 14.47 2.30
C LYS A 14 -10.49 14.50 3.77
N ILE A 15 -11.25 13.81 4.62
CA ILE A 15 -11.10 13.84 6.07
C ILE A 15 -10.96 12.40 6.52
N SER A 16 -9.76 12.03 6.97
CA SER A 16 -9.51 10.72 7.55
C SER A 16 -10.28 10.61 8.87
N THR A 17 -11.19 9.65 8.97
CA THR A 17 -12.01 9.43 10.15
C THR A 17 -11.45 8.29 11.00
N PRO A 18 -11.43 8.41 12.34
CA PRO A 18 -11.09 7.29 13.22
C PRO A 18 -11.97 6.08 12.89
N GLY A 19 -11.34 4.91 12.74
CA GLY A 19 -12.03 3.67 12.39
C GLY A 19 -12.19 3.41 10.89
N ASN A 20 -11.93 4.39 10.00
CA ASN A 20 -11.96 4.19 8.54
C ASN A 20 -10.63 4.58 7.87
N LEU A 21 -9.52 4.60 8.60
CA LEU A 21 -8.23 5.07 8.06
C LEU A 21 -7.83 4.33 6.78
N ASP A 22 -7.95 3.01 6.75
CA ASP A 22 -7.56 2.20 5.59
C ASP A 22 -8.70 1.97 4.58
N GLY A 23 -9.86 2.60 4.76
CA GLY A 23 -10.98 2.43 3.83
C GLY A 23 -10.72 3.13 2.51
N ILE A 24 -11.31 2.62 1.42
CA ILE A 24 -11.26 3.26 0.10
C ILE A 24 -11.78 4.70 0.19
N LYS A 25 -11.00 5.65 -0.32
CA LYS A 25 -11.31 7.08 -0.33
C LYS A 25 -11.93 7.57 -1.63
N LEU A 26 -11.83 6.77 -2.69
CA LEU A 26 -12.35 7.08 -4.02
C LEU A 26 -13.68 6.35 -4.27
N LYS A 27 -14.72 7.06 -4.69
CA LYS A 27 -15.99 6.44 -5.10
C LYS A 27 -16.31 6.80 -6.55
N PRO A 28 -16.55 5.84 -7.47
CA PRO A 28 -16.50 4.38 -7.28
C PRO A 28 -15.09 3.76 -7.41
N SER A 29 -14.21 4.34 -8.22
CA SER A 29 -12.82 3.92 -8.41
C SER A 29 -12.02 5.10 -8.99
N ALA A 30 -10.70 4.95 -9.12
CA ALA A 30 -9.87 6.01 -9.68
C ALA A 30 -10.22 6.36 -11.12
N ASN A 31 -10.24 7.67 -11.41
CA ASN A 31 -10.06 8.22 -12.75
C ASN A 31 -8.58 8.58 -12.95
N THR A 32 -8.23 9.15 -14.11
CA THR A 32 -6.83 9.46 -14.46
C THR A 32 -6.15 10.49 -13.54
N SER A 33 -6.89 11.23 -12.72
CA SER A 33 -6.36 12.29 -11.85
C SER A 33 -6.61 12.08 -10.35
N SER A 34 -7.20 10.95 -9.96
CA SER A 34 -7.45 10.57 -8.57
C SER A 34 -6.63 9.35 -8.21
N SER A 35 -6.15 9.23 -6.97
CA SER A 35 -5.37 8.07 -6.57
C SER A 35 -5.57 7.75 -5.09
N ASP A 36 -5.50 6.47 -4.80
CA ASP A 36 -5.58 5.88 -3.48
C ASP A 36 -4.73 4.60 -3.51
N TRP A 37 -3.94 4.35 -2.49
CA TRP A 37 -3.06 3.18 -2.46
C TRP A 37 -2.73 2.75 -1.04
N TRP A 38 -2.44 1.46 -0.92
CA TRP A 38 -1.98 0.84 0.31
C TRP A 38 -0.56 0.35 0.11
N TYR A 39 0.34 0.92 0.88
CA TYR A 39 1.77 0.64 0.82
C TYR A 39 2.18 -0.16 2.05
N PHE A 40 2.88 -1.26 1.81
CA PHE A 40 3.47 -2.12 2.83
C PHE A 40 4.93 -2.34 2.47
N ASN A 41 5.82 -2.25 3.44
CA ASN A 41 7.18 -2.74 3.25
C ASN A 41 7.65 -3.55 4.46
N SER A 42 8.79 -4.20 4.28
CA SER A 42 9.54 -4.81 5.36
C SER A 42 10.90 -4.16 5.46
N GLN A 43 11.31 -3.84 6.68
CA GLN A 43 12.72 -3.63 6.99
C GLN A 43 13.23 -4.85 7.74
N VAL A 44 14.38 -5.36 7.33
CA VAL A 44 15.00 -6.50 8.01
C VAL A 44 15.65 -6.00 9.30
N THR A 45 15.36 -6.69 10.39
CA THR A 45 15.90 -6.38 11.72
C THR A 45 17.17 -7.16 12.05
N THR A 46 17.54 -8.14 11.22
CA THR A 46 18.77 -8.94 11.37
C THR A 46 19.99 -8.16 10.84
N PRO A 47 21.00 -7.87 11.68
CA PRO A 47 22.22 -7.22 11.22
C PRO A 47 22.92 -8.01 10.11
N GLY A 48 23.23 -7.35 8.99
CA GLY A 48 23.92 -7.95 7.85
C GLY A 48 23.01 -8.58 6.79
N ASP A 49 21.69 -8.63 7.01
CA ASP A 49 20.73 -8.99 5.98
C ASP A 49 20.26 -7.72 5.25
N ASN A 50 20.48 -7.70 3.93
CA ASN A 50 20.14 -6.58 3.05
C ASN A 50 18.89 -6.86 2.21
N SER A 51 18.06 -7.83 2.61
CA SER A 51 16.79 -8.09 1.93
C SER A 51 15.75 -7.01 2.20
N THR A 52 14.83 -6.84 1.27
CA THR A 52 13.69 -5.93 1.43
C THR A 52 12.56 -6.38 0.52
N VAL A 53 11.33 -6.19 0.97
CA VAL A 53 10.14 -6.28 0.12
C VAL A 53 9.28 -5.05 0.33
N GLU A 54 8.72 -4.57 -0.77
CA GLU A 54 7.75 -3.50 -0.89
C GLU A 54 6.56 -4.02 -1.69
N ILE A 55 5.36 -3.75 -1.20
CA ILE A 55 4.10 -4.18 -1.79
C ILE A 55 3.17 -2.97 -1.85
N VAL A 56 2.64 -2.68 -3.03
CA VAL A 56 1.69 -1.59 -3.24
C VAL A 56 0.42 -2.11 -3.90
N PHE A 57 -0.71 -1.87 -3.25
CA PHE A 57 -2.04 -2.09 -3.83
C PHE A 57 -2.55 -0.76 -4.38
N PHE A 58 -2.68 -0.67 -5.69
CA PHE A 58 -3.04 0.56 -6.40
C PHE A 58 -4.54 0.64 -6.70
N ASN A 59 -5.14 1.78 -6.36
CA ASN A 59 -6.34 2.35 -6.97
C ASN A 59 -5.96 3.75 -7.49
N SER A 60 -5.11 3.77 -8.52
CA SER A 60 -4.35 4.95 -8.92
C SER A 60 -4.86 5.60 -10.20
N GLY A 61 -4.44 6.84 -10.39
CA GLY A 61 -4.62 7.58 -11.63
C GLY A 61 -3.54 7.22 -12.64
N ASP A 62 -3.44 8.02 -13.70
CA ASP A 62 -2.54 7.74 -14.81
C ASP A 62 -1.13 8.26 -14.56
N PHE A 63 -0.40 7.53 -13.71
CA PHE A 63 1.03 7.74 -13.54
C PHE A 63 1.76 7.14 -14.74
N LYS A 64 2.64 7.90 -15.41
CA LYS A 64 3.41 7.37 -16.56
C LYS A 64 4.18 6.09 -16.23
N GLN A 65 4.61 5.95 -14.98
CA GLN A 65 5.34 4.79 -14.46
C GLN A 65 4.42 3.64 -14.02
N GLN A 66 3.11 3.90 -13.83
CA GLN A 66 2.09 2.92 -13.45
C GLN A 66 0.78 3.22 -14.20
N PRO A 67 0.67 2.86 -15.50
CA PRO A 67 -0.45 3.25 -16.36
C PRO A 67 -1.68 2.35 -16.17
N HIS A 68 -1.94 1.90 -14.93
CA HIS A 68 -2.94 0.90 -14.61
C HIS A 68 -3.74 1.31 -13.37
N PRO A 69 -5.08 1.43 -13.47
CA PRO A 69 -5.87 1.96 -12.37
C PRO A 69 -5.93 1.02 -11.17
N LEU A 70 -6.00 -0.29 -11.41
CA LEU A 70 -6.08 -1.29 -10.34
C LEU A 70 -5.03 -2.36 -10.54
N SER A 71 -4.03 -2.39 -9.66
CA SER A 71 -2.92 -3.34 -9.76
C SER A 71 -2.27 -3.57 -8.41
N VAL A 72 -1.50 -4.65 -8.31
CA VAL A 72 -0.64 -4.92 -7.16
C VAL A 72 0.79 -5.03 -7.65
N GLN A 73 1.68 -4.22 -7.07
CA GLN A 73 3.10 -4.23 -7.34
C GLN A 73 3.84 -4.84 -6.16
N VAL A 74 4.81 -5.69 -6.47
CA VAL A 74 5.68 -6.35 -5.49
C VAL A 74 7.11 -6.17 -5.97
N THR A 75 7.91 -5.45 -5.20
CA THR A 75 9.30 -5.12 -5.51
C THR A 75 10.18 -5.51 -4.34
N GLY A 76 11.43 -5.92 -4.60
CA GLY A 76 12.33 -6.20 -3.50
C GLY A 76 13.72 -6.62 -3.92
N VAL A 77 14.51 -6.97 -2.92
CA VAL A 77 15.91 -7.41 -3.05
C VAL A 77 16.12 -8.62 -2.14
N PHE A 78 16.77 -9.66 -2.64
CA PHE A 78 17.22 -10.81 -1.87
C PHE A 78 18.55 -10.52 -1.15
N PRO A 79 18.93 -11.29 -0.11
CA PRO A 79 20.20 -11.06 0.60
C PRO A 79 21.45 -11.11 -0.31
N ASN A 80 21.39 -11.89 -1.39
CA ASN A 80 22.47 -11.98 -2.39
C ASN A 80 22.52 -10.78 -3.37
N GLY A 81 21.69 -9.75 -3.17
CA GLY A 81 21.59 -8.56 -4.02
C GLY A 81 20.70 -8.71 -5.26
N THR A 82 20.14 -9.90 -5.52
CA THR A 82 19.23 -10.11 -6.65
C THR A 82 17.95 -9.30 -6.45
N ARG A 83 17.55 -8.53 -7.47
CA ARG A 83 16.35 -7.69 -7.43
C ARG A 83 15.18 -8.39 -8.13
N PHE A 84 13.97 -8.16 -7.63
CA PHE A 84 12.74 -8.61 -8.27
C PHE A 84 11.71 -7.49 -8.33
N HIS A 85 10.87 -7.56 -9.35
CA HIS A 85 9.73 -6.66 -9.55
C HIS A 85 8.64 -7.42 -10.29
N LYS A 86 7.41 -7.37 -9.78
CA LYS A 86 6.22 -7.95 -10.42
C LYS A 86 5.06 -7.00 -10.26
N THR A 87 4.31 -6.78 -11.34
CA THR A 87 3.02 -6.09 -11.32
C THR A 87 1.94 -7.06 -11.78
N SER A 88 0.86 -7.17 -11.01
CA SER A 88 -0.29 -8.04 -11.29
C SER A 88 -1.56 -7.19 -11.40
N MET A 89 -2.32 -7.39 -12.46
CA MET A 89 -3.52 -6.60 -12.76
C MET A 89 -4.73 -7.10 -11.98
N ALA A 90 -5.52 -6.18 -11.43
CA ALA A 90 -6.76 -6.53 -10.73
C ALA A 90 -7.98 -6.41 -11.66
N ASP A 91 -7.99 -7.25 -12.70
CA ASP A 91 -9.04 -7.30 -13.74
C ASP A 91 -10.46 -7.51 -13.18
N GLY A 92 -10.58 -8.09 -11.98
CA GLY A 92 -11.85 -8.32 -11.28
C GLY A 92 -12.27 -7.18 -10.34
N GLY A 93 -11.53 -6.08 -10.31
CA GLY A 93 -11.77 -4.93 -9.44
C GLY A 93 -11.10 -5.04 -8.06
N ALA A 94 -11.27 -4.00 -7.25
CA ALA A 94 -10.77 -3.94 -5.87
C ALA A 94 -11.90 -3.70 -4.88
N THR A 95 -11.80 -4.31 -3.70
CA THR A 95 -12.72 -4.07 -2.58
C THR A 95 -11.92 -3.91 -1.30
N VAL A 96 -12.26 -2.90 -0.50
CA VAL A 96 -11.75 -2.75 0.87
C VAL A 96 -12.94 -2.64 1.81
N ILE A 97 -12.99 -3.54 2.79
CA ILE A 97 -14.04 -3.60 3.81
C ILE A 97 -13.40 -3.25 5.14
N VAL A 98 -14.01 -2.30 5.84
CA VAL A 98 -13.64 -1.90 7.20
C VAL A 98 -14.84 -2.15 8.10
N ASP A 99 -14.70 -3.00 9.11
CA ASP A 99 -15.76 -3.34 10.06
C ASP A 99 -15.18 -3.74 11.44
N GLU A 100 -16.02 -4.22 12.36
CA GLU A 100 -15.58 -4.63 13.70
C GLU A 100 -14.52 -5.75 13.68
N LYS A 101 -14.35 -6.47 12.56
CA LYS A 101 -13.34 -7.53 12.41
C LYS A 101 -11.99 -7.00 11.93
N GLY A 102 -11.89 -5.70 11.62
CA GLY A 102 -10.70 -5.04 11.13
C GLY A 102 -10.82 -4.57 9.69
N VAL A 103 -9.76 -4.72 8.90
CA VAL A 103 -9.70 -4.27 7.50
C VAL A 103 -9.42 -5.46 6.60
N ARG A 104 -10.10 -5.55 5.46
CA ARG A 104 -9.85 -6.57 4.42
C ARG A 104 -9.87 -5.93 3.04
N GLY A 105 -8.72 -5.91 2.37
CA GLY A 105 -8.55 -5.45 0.99
C GLY A 105 -8.31 -6.60 0.03
N GLN A 106 -8.97 -6.62 -1.12
CA GLN A 106 -8.82 -7.65 -2.15
C GLN A 106 -8.73 -7.03 -3.54
N TRP A 107 -7.66 -7.35 -4.27
CA TRP A 107 -7.44 -6.97 -5.66
C TRP A 107 -7.69 -8.20 -6.53
N LYS A 108 -8.94 -8.33 -7.01
CA LYS A 108 -9.43 -9.53 -7.69
C LYS A 108 -8.76 -9.67 -9.06
N GLY A 109 -8.20 -10.84 -9.35
CA GLY A 109 -7.40 -11.08 -10.55
C GLY A 109 -5.90 -10.83 -10.38
N ALA A 110 -5.49 -10.05 -9.37
CA ALA A 110 -4.08 -9.84 -9.04
C ALA A 110 -3.53 -10.91 -8.07
N GLU A 111 -4.37 -11.88 -7.68
CA GLU A 111 -4.01 -12.93 -6.73
C GLU A 111 -3.45 -12.40 -5.40
N ALA A 112 -3.88 -11.21 -4.98
CA ALA A 112 -3.35 -10.55 -3.79
C ALA A 112 -4.44 -9.92 -2.92
N ASN A 113 -4.24 -9.99 -1.61
CA ASN A 113 -5.10 -9.37 -0.61
C ASN A 113 -4.27 -8.94 0.61
N PHE A 114 -4.86 -8.07 1.42
CA PHE A 114 -4.34 -7.77 2.74
C PHE A 114 -5.47 -7.78 3.78
N SER A 115 -5.12 -8.03 5.03
CA SER A 115 -6.01 -7.88 6.16
C SER A 115 -5.31 -7.21 7.33
N ARG A 116 -6.07 -6.48 8.15
CA ARG A 116 -5.64 -5.96 9.45
C ARG A 116 -6.55 -6.50 10.53
N THR A 117 -5.98 -6.83 11.69
CA THR A 117 -6.77 -7.14 12.90
C THR A 117 -7.63 -5.94 13.33
N ALA A 118 -8.66 -6.24 14.13
CA ALA A 118 -9.50 -5.23 14.75
C ALA A 118 -8.69 -4.30 15.67
N PRO A 119 -9.05 -3.01 15.75
CA PRO A 119 -8.28 -2.00 16.49
C PRO A 119 -8.30 -2.18 18.01
N ASP A 120 -9.20 -3.02 18.54
CA ASP A 120 -9.30 -3.35 19.96
C ASP A 120 -8.35 -4.48 20.40
N LYS A 121 -7.61 -5.08 19.46
CA LYS A 121 -6.55 -6.06 19.77
C LYS A 121 -5.28 -5.32 20.20
N PRO A 122 -4.57 -5.81 21.24
CA PRO A 122 -3.32 -5.19 21.70
C PRO A 122 -2.24 -5.18 20.61
N ASP A 123 -2.26 -6.18 19.71
CA ASP A 123 -1.30 -6.31 18.62
C ASP A 123 -2.00 -6.03 17.27
N LEU A 124 -1.82 -4.81 16.76
CA LEU A 124 -2.22 -4.48 15.40
C LEU A 124 -1.33 -5.24 14.41
N THR A 125 -1.92 -6.18 13.69
CA THR A 125 -1.20 -7.04 12.72
C THR A 125 -1.80 -6.86 11.34
N TYR A 126 -0.94 -6.57 10.36
CA TYR A 126 -1.27 -6.69 8.95
C TYR A 126 -0.81 -8.06 8.42
N THR A 127 -1.63 -8.67 7.58
CA THR A 127 -1.28 -9.89 6.84
C THR A 127 -1.48 -9.61 5.38
N ILE A 128 -0.44 -9.82 4.58
CA ILE A 128 -0.47 -9.62 3.14
C ILE A 128 -0.29 -10.99 2.49
N ASN A 129 -1.26 -11.37 1.67
CA ASN A 129 -1.21 -12.62 0.92
C ASN A 129 -0.99 -12.28 -0.55
N ILE A 130 0.04 -12.89 -1.15
CA ILE A 130 0.31 -12.84 -2.58
C ILE A 130 0.34 -14.30 -3.04
N TYR A 131 -0.59 -14.66 -3.91
CA TYR A 131 -0.67 -15.98 -4.53
C TYR A 131 -0.04 -15.95 -5.93
N GLY A 132 0.31 -17.13 -6.42
CA GLY A 132 0.90 -17.33 -7.74
C GLY A 132 1.47 -18.73 -7.88
N THR A 133 2.04 -19.05 -9.03
CA THR A 133 2.67 -20.36 -9.32
C THR A 133 4.05 -20.51 -8.67
N TYR A 134 4.15 -20.21 -7.37
CA TYR A 134 5.37 -20.37 -6.57
C TYR A 134 5.05 -21.21 -5.34
N GLU A 135 5.95 -22.12 -4.98
CA GLU A 135 5.89 -22.77 -3.67
C GLU A 135 6.24 -21.74 -2.60
N SER A 136 5.35 -21.59 -1.61
CA SER A 136 5.61 -20.71 -0.48
C SER A 136 6.83 -21.20 0.29
N TYR A 137 7.84 -20.35 0.43
CA TYR A 137 9.00 -20.66 1.25
C TYR A 137 8.62 -20.50 2.73
N SER A 138 8.82 -21.53 3.54
CA SER A 138 8.39 -21.57 4.94
C SER A 138 9.04 -20.50 5.82
N SER A 139 10.19 -19.95 5.39
CA SER A 139 10.88 -18.85 6.07
C SER A 139 10.55 -17.48 5.48
N ASN A 140 9.49 -17.37 4.66
CA ASN A 140 9.01 -16.08 4.20
C ASN A 140 8.69 -15.19 5.41
N PRO A 141 9.12 -13.92 5.39
CA PRO A 141 8.92 -13.03 6.52
C PRO A 141 7.41 -12.86 6.76
N VAL A 142 6.96 -13.24 7.96
CA VAL A 142 5.67 -12.79 8.48
C VAL A 142 5.89 -11.37 8.96
N LEU A 143 5.25 -10.39 8.33
CA LEU A 143 5.25 -9.02 8.82
C LEU A 143 4.40 -8.98 10.08
N THR A 144 5.04 -9.18 11.24
CA THR A 144 4.40 -9.09 12.55
C THR A 144 5.10 -8.08 13.46
N ASN A 145 4.32 -7.26 14.17
CA ASN A 145 4.80 -6.45 15.29
C ASN A 145 4.67 -7.24 16.60
N ARG A 146 4.93 -8.56 16.55
CA ARG A 146 4.75 -9.39 17.73
C ARG A 146 5.90 -9.12 18.70
N GLY A 147 5.57 -8.62 19.89
CA GLY A 147 6.52 -8.48 20.99
C GLY A 147 7.39 -7.22 20.94
N THR A 148 6.95 -6.17 20.25
CA THR A 148 7.63 -4.86 20.29
C THR A 148 6.62 -3.73 20.55
N ASP A 149 7.07 -2.66 21.23
CA ASP A 149 6.29 -1.41 21.40
C ASP A 149 6.46 -0.46 20.19
N GLU A 150 7.16 -0.91 19.13
CA GLU A 150 7.49 -0.13 17.95
C GLU A 150 6.46 -0.37 16.84
N TYR A 151 5.92 0.69 16.24
CA TYR A 151 4.99 0.57 15.12
C TYR A 151 5.72 0.12 13.86
N PHE A 152 5.02 -0.62 12.98
CA PHE A 152 5.44 -0.74 11.57
C PHE A 152 5.57 0.65 10.97
N GLN A 153 6.78 1.19 10.94
CA GLN A 153 7.02 2.44 10.27
C GLN A 153 6.95 2.14 8.77
N THR A 154 5.85 2.59 8.17
CA THR A 154 5.48 2.57 6.74
C THR A 154 4.46 1.51 6.28
N VAL A 155 3.54 1.04 7.12
CA VAL A 155 2.19 0.78 6.56
C VAL A 155 1.55 2.14 6.31
N GLY A 156 1.51 2.53 5.05
CA GLY A 156 1.08 3.85 4.61
C GLY A 156 -0.14 3.74 3.71
N HIS A 157 -1.26 4.25 4.18
CA HIS A 157 -2.29 4.79 3.30
C HIS A 157 -1.89 6.25 3.03
N ALA A 158 -1.82 6.66 1.76
CA ALA A 158 -1.48 8.04 1.43
C ALA A 158 -2.68 8.76 0.83
N ASP A 159 -3.23 9.70 1.60
CA ASP A 159 -4.23 10.64 1.15
C ASP A 159 -3.57 11.80 0.38
N LEU A 160 -3.99 12.05 -0.87
CA LEU A 160 -3.62 13.25 -1.60
C LEU A 160 -4.66 14.36 -1.39
N PHE A 161 -4.25 15.45 -0.74
CA PHE A 161 -5.10 16.61 -0.50
C PHE A 161 -5.07 17.59 -1.69
N PRO A 162 -6.20 18.20 -2.10
CA PRO A 162 -6.27 19.17 -3.21
C PRO A 162 -5.42 20.43 -3.03
N LYS A 163 -4.85 20.67 -1.85
CA LYS A 163 -3.91 21.74 -1.55
C LYS A 163 -2.66 21.16 -0.91
N MET A 164 -1.78 20.60 -1.72
CA MET A 164 -0.42 20.25 -1.29
C MET A 164 0.52 21.39 -1.69
N ARG A 165 1.03 22.15 -0.72
CA ARG A 165 2.14 23.08 -0.95
C ARG A 165 3.44 22.31 -0.75
N LEU A 166 4.04 21.86 -1.83
CA LEU A 166 5.40 21.31 -1.81
C LEU A 166 6.37 22.46 -1.45
N VAL A 167 6.92 22.44 -0.24
CA VAL A 167 8.05 23.32 0.10
C VAL A 167 9.31 22.50 -0.11
N THR A 168 9.98 22.69 -1.24
CA THR A 168 11.33 22.16 -1.45
C THR A 168 12.29 23.01 -0.62
N GLY A 169 12.76 22.47 0.50
CA GLY A 169 13.77 23.13 1.33
C GLY A 169 15.11 23.21 0.60
N GLY A 170 15.43 24.38 0.05
CA GLY A 170 16.81 24.77 -0.22
C GLY A 170 17.54 25.03 1.11
N GLY A 171 18.80 24.58 1.18
CA GLY A 171 19.59 24.49 2.41
C GLY A 171 19.72 25.77 3.25
N ARG A 172 20.03 25.56 4.54
CA ARG A 172 20.63 26.55 5.45
C ARG A 172 21.83 27.20 4.73
N THR A 173 22.05 28.52 4.75
CA THR A 173 22.37 29.35 5.91
C THR A 173 22.30 30.84 5.57
N GLY A 174 21.91 31.69 6.51
CA GLY A 174 22.38 33.08 6.58
C GLY A 174 21.32 34.12 6.94
N TYR A 175 21.15 34.40 8.23
CA TYR A 175 20.66 35.70 8.66
C TYR A 175 21.75 36.75 8.42
N LYS A 176 21.37 37.91 7.87
CA LYS A 176 21.71 39.26 8.36
C LYS A 176 20.81 40.27 7.64
N GLU A 177 20.40 41.29 8.40
CA GLU A 177 19.58 42.44 8.01
C GLU A 177 20.09 43.18 6.77
#